data_AF-A0A4V1RV87-F1
#
_entry.id   AF-A0A4V1RV87-F1
#
_cell.length_a   1.000
_cell.length_b   1.000
_cell.length_c   1.000
_cell.angle_alpha   90.00
_cell.angle_beta   90.00
_cell.angle_gamma   90.00
#
_symmetry.space_group_name_H-M   'P 1'
#
loop_
_entity.id
_entity.type
_entity.pdbx_description
1 polymer ?
#
loop_
_entity_poly.entity_id
_entity_poly.type
_entity_poly.pdbx_seq_one_letter_code
_entity_poly.pdbx_strand_id
1 'polypeptide(L)'
;MSARMPAGKGLQGRGPERHRRGGPAEKGRSGGNPRESDRKKPLCSRKLRAVTLPATPDARFRGPRDAPSMTRFVPALAALAPLALLAVPAAAAPAPAAPATPIHLRYGVALIGLPIGTATVDGAVGAKDYKLSGTGKLTGIAGVFVDTKGAVTSTGALKDGRVIPSGFAATAGTPHYLLTIRMSEEKNAATQVVIDPMYQQTPDRIPLSPADKRNIIDPMSSFIMPVPGTGELLGPAACDRTLPLFDGGVRFNINLSFKRLQQVATPAYTGPVAVCGARYQPISGYRPDRPVNKFMADNKDMEVWLAPVGDTRFVYPHHVAVMSMIGMVTIDATEAAIGAPVQAAVAH
;
A
#
# COMPACT_ATOMS: atom_id res chain seq x y z
N MET A 1 -47.11 28.00 -38.49
CA MET A 1 -46.55 27.26 -39.65
C MET A 1 -46.64 25.77 -39.31
N SER A 2 -47.81 25.12 -39.32
CA SER A 2 -48.63 24.61 -40.44
C SER A 2 -47.89 23.72 -41.45
N ALA A 3 -48.21 22.41 -41.38
CA ALA A 3 -48.30 21.42 -42.48
C ALA A 3 -46.98 21.00 -43.18
N ARG A 4 -46.75 19.76 -43.62
CA ARG A 4 -47.60 18.61 -43.97
C ARG A 4 -46.69 17.39 -44.24
N MET A 5 -47.10 16.19 -43.85
CA MET A 5 -46.80 14.98 -44.64
C MET A 5 -47.76 14.90 -45.83
N PRO A 6 -47.43 14.13 -46.88
CA PRO A 6 -48.18 12.89 -47.06
C PRO A 6 -47.35 11.69 -47.57
N ALA A 7 -47.96 10.52 -47.36
CA ALA A 7 -47.55 9.20 -47.81
C ALA A 7 -47.87 8.92 -49.30
N GLY A 8 -47.27 7.87 -49.87
CA GLY A 8 -47.92 7.08 -50.92
C GLY A 8 -47.05 6.26 -51.88
N LYS A 9 -47.34 4.94 -51.89
CA LYS A 9 -47.12 3.90 -52.95
C LYS A 9 -45.69 3.32 -53.05
N GLY A 10 -45.47 2.00 -53.12
CA GLY A 10 -46.33 0.83 -53.27
C GLY A 10 -45.65 -0.21 -54.19
N LEU A 11 -45.93 -1.51 -53.93
CA LEU A 11 -45.82 -2.70 -54.79
C LEU A 11 -44.67 -3.72 -54.53
N GLN A 12 -45.11 -4.86 -53.95
CA GLN A 12 -44.98 -6.25 -54.42
C GLN A 12 -43.56 -6.77 -54.78
N GLY A 13 -43.03 -7.86 -54.23
CA GLY A 13 -43.65 -9.07 -53.71
C GLY A 13 -43.15 -10.27 -54.54
N ARG A 14 -42.53 -11.27 -53.90
CA ARG A 14 -42.55 -12.71 -54.27
C ARG A 14 -41.75 -13.50 -53.23
N GLY A 15 -42.43 -14.48 -52.62
CA GLY A 15 -41.87 -15.39 -51.62
C GLY A 15 -41.27 -16.66 -52.26
N PRO A 16 -41.39 -17.83 -51.62
CA PRO A 16 -40.24 -18.57 -51.12
C PRO A 16 -40.09 -19.97 -51.75
N GLU A 17 -38.89 -20.55 -51.64
CA GLU A 17 -38.68 -21.96 -52.02
C GLU A 17 -38.01 -22.75 -50.89
N ARG A 18 -38.73 -23.78 -50.42
CA ARG A 18 -38.26 -24.87 -49.57
C ARG A 18 -38.04 -26.09 -50.46
N HIS A 19 -37.01 -26.90 -50.23
CA HIS A 19 -37.13 -28.37 -50.20
C HIS A 19 -35.85 -29.04 -49.62
N ARG A 20 -36.01 -29.83 -48.55
CA ARG A 20 -35.87 -31.32 -48.42
C ARG A 20 -34.41 -31.81 -48.26
N ARG A 21 -34.02 -32.27 -47.07
CA ARG A 21 -34.04 -33.66 -46.52
C ARG A 21 -33.03 -34.63 -47.18
N GLY A 22 -32.12 -35.15 -46.35
CA GLY A 22 -31.37 -36.39 -46.60
C GLY A 22 -30.13 -36.52 -45.69
N GLY A 23 -30.15 -37.46 -44.74
CA GLY A 23 -28.94 -38.09 -44.19
C GLY A 23 -29.02 -39.60 -44.46
N PRO A 24 -28.26 -40.48 -43.78
CA PRO A 24 -26.85 -40.42 -43.40
C PRO A 24 -26.05 -41.56 -44.08
N ALA A 25 -24.72 -41.59 -43.97
CA ALA A 25 -23.90 -42.74 -44.37
C ALA A 25 -22.80 -43.06 -43.36
N GLU A 26 -22.65 -44.36 -43.14
CA GLU A 26 -21.98 -45.06 -42.06
C GLU A 26 -20.64 -45.67 -42.54
N LYS A 27 -19.79 -46.05 -41.57
CA LYS A 27 -18.77 -47.12 -41.57
C LYS A 27 -17.40 -46.93 -42.27
N GLY A 28 -16.38 -47.02 -41.42
CA GLY A 28 -15.03 -47.50 -41.73
C GLY A 28 -14.27 -47.77 -40.44
N ARG A 29 -14.24 -49.03 -40.01
CA ARG A 29 -13.76 -49.57 -38.72
C ARG A 29 -12.41 -50.27 -38.90
N SER A 30 -11.46 -50.09 -37.98
CA SER A 30 -10.43 -51.06 -37.53
C SER A 30 -9.45 -50.28 -36.62
N GLY A 31 -9.07 -50.65 -35.40
CA GLY A 31 -8.99 -51.93 -34.72
C GLY A 31 -7.59 -52.01 -34.09
N GLY A 32 -7.48 -51.89 -32.75
CA GLY A 32 -6.20 -51.98 -32.03
C GLY A 32 -6.38 -51.81 -30.51
N ASN A 33 -6.10 -52.89 -29.76
CA ASN A 33 -6.40 -53.16 -28.35
C ASN A 33 -5.53 -52.36 -27.34
N PRO A 34 -5.92 -52.23 -26.05
CA PRO A 34 -5.13 -51.56 -25.01
C PRO A 34 -4.26 -52.55 -24.21
N ARG A 35 -3.03 -52.13 -23.88
CA ARG A 35 -2.19 -52.69 -22.79
C ARG A 35 -1.40 -51.52 -22.21
N GLU A 36 -1.69 -51.10 -20.98
CA GLU A 36 -1.21 -51.65 -19.71
C GLU A 36 0.08 -50.95 -19.25
N SER A 37 -0.07 -50.25 -18.11
CA SER A 37 0.93 -49.98 -17.08
C SER A 37 2.35 -49.61 -17.51
N ASP A 38 2.77 -48.36 -17.23
CA ASP A 38 3.87 -48.23 -16.26
C ASP A 38 4.02 -46.83 -15.63
N ARG A 39 3.96 -46.86 -14.30
CA ARG A 39 4.77 -46.13 -13.31
C ARG A 39 4.93 -44.61 -13.39
N LYS A 40 4.21 -43.98 -12.46
CA LYS A 40 4.71 -42.91 -11.57
C LYS A 40 6.21 -43.06 -11.28
N LYS A 41 6.98 -41.98 -11.43
CA LYS A 41 8.25 -41.78 -10.72
C LYS A 41 8.20 -40.50 -9.87
N PRO A 42 8.74 -40.53 -8.63
CA PRO A 42 8.49 -39.53 -7.61
C PRO A 42 9.52 -38.39 -7.61
N LEU A 43 9.14 -37.35 -6.87
CA LEU A 43 9.87 -36.14 -6.54
C LEU A 43 11.32 -36.40 -6.12
N CYS A 44 12.25 -35.61 -6.67
CA CYS A 44 13.59 -35.46 -6.13
C CYS A 44 13.57 -34.39 -5.03
N SER A 45 13.66 -34.83 -3.78
CA SER A 45 13.81 -33.99 -2.59
C SER A 45 15.27 -33.50 -2.48
N ARG A 46 15.54 -32.26 -2.89
CA ARG A 46 16.79 -31.60 -2.51
C ARG A 46 16.68 -31.08 -1.09
N LYS A 47 17.36 -31.76 -0.16
CA LYS A 47 17.63 -31.32 1.21
C LYS A 47 18.34 -29.95 1.16
N LEU A 48 17.71 -28.91 1.72
CA LEU A 48 18.41 -27.68 2.08
C LEU A 48 19.38 -27.98 3.23
N ARG A 49 20.67 -27.76 3.00
CA ARG A 49 21.66 -27.66 4.07
C ARG A 49 21.50 -26.29 4.74
N ALA A 50 21.34 -26.29 6.05
CA ALA A 50 21.41 -25.09 6.87
C ALA A 50 22.82 -24.48 6.76
N VAL A 51 22.88 -23.19 6.42
CA VAL A 51 24.10 -22.39 6.47
C VAL A 51 24.18 -21.79 7.86
N THR A 52 25.10 -22.29 8.67
CA THR A 52 25.45 -21.73 9.98
C THR A 52 26.38 -20.53 9.76
N LEU A 53 25.94 -19.34 10.18
CA LEU A 53 26.79 -18.14 10.24
C LEU A 53 27.72 -18.23 11.45
N PRO A 54 29.04 -17.98 11.31
CA PRO A 54 29.93 -17.88 12.46
C PRO A 54 29.71 -16.56 13.20
N ALA A 55 29.53 -16.67 14.52
CA ALA A 55 29.57 -15.54 15.45
C ALA A 55 31.00 -15.00 15.54
N THR A 56 31.17 -13.71 15.29
CA THR A 56 32.43 -13.00 15.53
C THR A 56 32.58 -12.68 17.02
N PRO A 57 33.78 -12.86 17.61
CA PRO A 57 34.01 -12.55 19.02
C PRO A 57 34.31 -11.06 19.27
N ASP A 58 33.95 -10.64 20.48
CA ASP A 58 34.18 -9.34 21.11
C ASP A 58 35.59 -8.78 20.91
N ALA A 59 35.69 -7.66 20.18
CA ALA A 59 36.88 -6.82 20.20
C ALA A 59 36.76 -5.80 21.35
N ARG A 60 37.41 -6.12 22.47
CA ARG A 60 37.63 -5.21 23.60
C ARG A 60 38.40 -3.97 23.12
N PHE A 61 37.77 -2.81 23.21
CA PHE A 61 38.44 -1.51 23.06
C PHE A 61 39.44 -1.31 24.21
N ARG A 62 40.74 -1.45 23.94
CA ARG A 62 41.81 -0.94 24.80
C ARG A 62 42.09 0.50 24.37
N GLY A 63 41.73 1.46 25.22
CA GLY A 63 42.13 2.87 25.07
C GLY A 63 43.65 3.05 25.27
N PRO A 64 44.24 4.08 24.65
CA PRO A 64 45.69 4.29 24.65
C PRO A 64 46.21 4.75 26.01
N ARG A 65 47.35 4.16 26.38
CA ARG A 65 48.27 4.70 27.38
C ARG A 65 49.12 5.79 26.71
N ASP A 66 49.67 6.66 27.56
CA ASP A 66 50.74 7.63 27.31
C ASP A 66 50.28 9.09 27.18
N ALA A 67 50.28 9.76 28.34
CA ALA A 67 50.41 11.21 28.45
C ALA A 67 51.86 11.54 28.84
N PRO A 68 52.54 12.48 28.17
CA PRO A 68 53.79 13.01 28.70
C PRO A 68 53.53 14.14 29.71
N SER A 69 54.28 14.02 30.80
CA SER A 69 54.53 15.02 31.83
C SER A 69 55.00 16.36 31.24
N MET A 70 54.33 17.46 31.60
CA MET A 70 54.95 18.78 31.64
C MET A 70 54.58 19.48 32.95
N THR A 71 55.51 19.35 33.88
CA THR A 71 55.72 20.17 35.07
C THR A 71 55.80 21.65 34.68
N ARG A 72 54.88 22.49 35.17
CA ARG A 72 55.11 23.95 35.26
C ARG A 72 54.58 24.50 36.58
N PHE A 73 55.57 24.90 37.38
CA PHE A 73 55.60 25.88 38.46
C PHE A 73 54.32 26.68 38.74
N VAL A 74 53.85 26.53 39.98
CA VAL A 74 52.94 27.43 40.68
C VAL A 74 53.77 28.55 41.32
N PRO A 75 53.34 29.81 41.25
CA PRO A 75 53.50 30.72 42.37
C PRO A 75 52.13 30.98 43.01
N ALA A 76 52.13 30.82 44.32
CA ALA A 76 51.03 31.14 45.20
C ALA A 76 50.72 32.64 45.16
N LEU A 77 49.45 32.98 44.98
CA LEU A 77 48.89 34.22 45.51
C LEU A 77 47.64 33.84 46.31
N ALA A 78 47.78 33.94 47.63
CA ALA A 78 46.68 33.96 48.56
C ALA A 78 45.93 35.29 48.41
N ALA A 79 44.66 35.22 48.00
CA ALA A 79 43.72 36.32 48.10
C ALA A 79 42.35 35.73 48.50
N LEU A 80 41.83 36.23 49.62
CA LEU A 80 40.52 35.93 50.18
C LEU A 80 39.43 36.26 49.15
N ALA A 81 38.57 35.28 48.83
CA ALA A 81 37.38 35.47 48.01
C ALA A 81 36.19 34.68 48.61
N PRO A 82 34.97 35.21 48.55
CA PRO A 82 33.82 34.69 49.28
C PRO A 82 33.37 33.35 48.69
N LEU A 83 32.75 32.52 49.54
CA LEU A 83 32.12 31.25 49.19
C LEU A 83 30.94 31.51 48.22
N ALA A 84 31.23 31.76 46.95
CA ALA A 84 30.23 31.82 45.89
C ALA A 84 29.79 30.38 45.60
N LEU A 85 28.59 30.03 46.07
CA LEU A 85 27.90 28.80 45.74
C LEU A 85 27.68 28.79 44.22
N LEU A 86 28.62 28.18 43.48
CA LEU A 86 28.49 27.93 42.05
C LEU A 86 27.34 26.94 41.87
N ALA A 87 26.15 27.47 41.60
CA ALA A 87 25.02 26.70 41.10
C ALA A 87 25.45 26.09 39.76
N VAL A 88 25.88 24.83 39.79
CA VAL A 88 26.10 24.04 38.57
C VAL A 88 24.74 23.98 37.87
N PRO A 89 24.58 24.52 36.65
CA PRO A 89 23.34 24.35 35.92
C PRO A 89 23.19 22.86 35.68
N ALA A 90 22.17 22.26 36.30
CA ALA A 90 21.81 20.89 36.05
C ALA A 90 21.56 20.76 34.55
N ALA A 91 22.49 20.10 33.85
CA ALA A 91 22.34 19.82 32.43
C ALA A 91 21.04 19.03 32.29
N ALA A 92 20.02 19.66 31.71
CA ALA A 92 18.77 19.01 31.40
C ALA A 92 19.09 17.82 30.51
N ALA A 93 18.98 16.61 31.06
CA ALA A 93 19.13 15.40 30.27
C ALA A 93 18.14 15.48 29.10
N PRO A 94 18.56 15.15 27.86
CA PRO A 94 17.64 15.16 26.73
C PRO A 94 16.45 14.28 27.08
N ALA A 95 15.25 14.84 27.01
CA ALA A 95 14.02 14.11 27.28
C ALA A 95 14.00 12.85 26.39
N PRO A 96 13.65 11.67 26.92
CA PRO A 96 13.55 10.46 26.13
C PRO A 96 12.58 10.70 24.96
N ALA A 97 12.98 10.29 23.76
CA ALA A 97 12.12 10.39 22.59
C ALA A 97 10.79 9.66 22.88
N ALA A 98 9.67 10.29 22.53
CA ALA A 98 8.35 9.70 22.72
C ALA A 98 8.32 8.31 22.05
N PRO A 99 7.75 7.28 22.73
CA PRO A 99 7.66 5.94 22.17
C PRO A 99 6.81 5.97 20.89
N ALA A 100 7.13 5.08 19.96
CA ALA A 100 6.34 4.96 18.74
C ALA A 100 4.89 4.58 19.08
N THR A 101 3.94 5.22 18.41
CA THR A 101 2.51 4.95 18.54
C THR A 101 2.18 3.64 17.82
N PRO A 102 1.82 2.56 18.52
CA PRO A 102 1.36 1.32 17.89
C PRO A 102 0.05 1.55 17.15
N ILE A 103 -0.13 0.84 16.03
CA ILE A 103 -1.31 0.92 15.17
C ILE A 103 -1.75 -0.49 14.85
N HIS A 104 -3.02 -0.78 15.13
CA HIS A 104 -3.68 -2.01 14.73
C HIS A 104 -5.09 -1.69 14.25
N LEU A 105 -5.36 -1.97 12.99
CA LEU A 105 -6.60 -1.60 12.32
C LEU A 105 -7.17 -2.82 11.60
N ARG A 106 -8.49 -2.98 11.64
CA ARG A 106 -9.21 -3.93 10.80
C ARG A 106 -10.12 -3.20 9.85
N TYR A 107 -10.20 -3.73 8.63
CA TYR A 107 -11.04 -3.19 7.57
C TYR A 107 -12.00 -4.25 7.05
N GLY A 108 -13.23 -3.83 6.77
CA GLY A 108 -14.18 -4.52 5.92
C GLY A 108 -14.10 -3.99 4.49
N VAL A 109 -14.20 -4.89 3.50
CA VAL A 109 -14.26 -4.51 2.09
C VAL A 109 -15.62 -4.91 1.53
N ALA A 110 -16.31 -4.00 0.87
CA ALA A 110 -17.62 -4.25 0.27
C ALA A 110 -17.67 -3.78 -1.20
N LEU A 111 -18.51 -4.45 -1.99
CA LEU A 111 -18.87 -4.05 -3.35
C LEU A 111 -20.39 -3.88 -3.44
N ILE A 112 -20.86 -2.68 -3.79
CA ILE A 112 -22.29 -2.34 -3.80
C ILE A 112 -22.95 -2.68 -2.45
N GLY A 113 -22.22 -2.47 -1.36
CA GLY A 113 -22.68 -2.78 0.01
C GLY A 113 -22.64 -4.26 0.40
N LEU A 114 -22.29 -5.17 -0.52
CA LEU A 114 -22.11 -6.58 -0.20
C LEU A 114 -20.68 -6.83 0.30
N PRO A 115 -20.47 -7.43 1.49
CA PRO A 115 -19.13 -7.76 1.98
C PRO A 115 -18.44 -8.75 1.04
N ILE A 116 -17.22 -8.40 0.62
CA ILE A 116 -16.38 -9.22 -0.25
C ILE A 116 -15.01 -9.52 0.36
N GLY A 117 -14.69 -9.01 1.55
CA GLY A 117 -13.40 -9.30 2.15
C GLY A 117 -13.07 -8.48 3.38
N THR A 118 -11.84 -8.66 3.85
CA THR A 118 -11.31 -8.02 5.04
C THR A 118 -9.83 -7.71 4.86
N ALA A 119 -9.33 -6.70 5.56
CA ALA A 119 -7.90 -6.44 5.67
C ALA A 119 -7.49 -6.09 7.11
N THR A 120 -6.22 -6.26 7.43
CA THR A 120 -5.60 -5.76 8.66
C THR A 120 -4.43 -4.84 8.31
N VAL A 121 -4.19 -3.86 9.17
CA VAL A 121 -2.98 -3.04 9.15
C VAL A 121 -2.40 -3.02 10.54
N ASP A 122 -1.13 -3.39 10.65
CA ASP A 122 -0.38 -3.53 11.89
C ASP A 122 0.95 -2.79 11.78
N GLY A 123 1.37 -2.09 12.83
CA GLY A 123 2.65 -1.39 12.81
C GLY A 123 2.82 -0.37 13.92
N ALA A 124 3.73 0.57 13.71
CA ALA A 124 3.96 1.69 14.61
C ALA A 124 4.47 2.92 13.86
N VAL A 125 4.17 4.09 14.42
CA VAL A 125 4.64 5.40 13.95
C VAL A 125 5.40 6.09 15.07
N GLY A 126 6.69 6.26 14.88
CA GLY A 126 7.54 7.05 15.75
C GLY A 126 7.60 8.52 15.36
N ALA A 127 8.40 9.29 16.10
CA ALA A 127 8.67 10.68 15.75
C ALA A 127 9.52 10.84 14.47
N LYS A 128 10.32 9.82 14.11
CA LYS A 128 11.31 9.88 13.02
C LYS A 128 11.19 8.74 12.02
N ASP A 129 10.39 7.72 12.30
CA ASP A 129 10.29 6.52 11.50
C ASP A 129 8.89 5.90 11.58
N TYR A 130 8.60 5.01 10.65
CA TYR A 130 7.41 4.18 10.69
C TYR A 130 7.74 2.79 10.16
N LYS A 131 6.93 1.83 10.61
CA LYS A 131 6.89 0.48 10.07
C LYS A 131 5.45 0.04 10.02
N LEU A 132 5.01 -0.37 8.84
CA LEU A 132 3.65 -0.84 8.61
C LEU A 132 3.68 -2.17 7.88
N SER A 133 2.69 -2.98 8.20
CA SER A 133 2.36 -4.21 7.51
C SER A 133 0.86 -4.29 7.35
N GLY A 134 0.40 -4.98 6.32
CA GLY A 134 -1.00 -5.25 6.12
C GLY A 134 -1.21 -6.60 5.49
N THR A 135 -2.37 -7.18 5.77
CA THR A 135 -2.83 -8.41 5.12
C THR A 135 -4.24 -8.21 4.61
N GLY A 136 -4.62 -8.91 3.55
CA GLY A 136 -5.94 -8.80 2.96
C GLY A 136 -6.41 -10.13 2.40
N LYS A 137 -7.71 -10.34 2.47
CA LYS A 137 -8.38 -11.44 1.78
C LYS A 137 -9.67 -10.94 1.15
N LEU A 138 -9.90 -11.36 -0.09
CA LEU A 138 -11.18 -11.19 -0.78
C LEU A 138 -11.80 -12.57 -0.96
N THR A 139 -13.06 -12.70 -0.58
CA THR A 139 -13.90 -13.87 -0.74
C THR A 139 -14.87 -13.63 -1.89
N GLY A 140 -15.02 -14.61 -2.76
CA GLY A 140 -15.97 -14.57 -3.86
C GLY A 140 -17.42 -14.35 -3.42
N ILE A 141 -18.19 -13.65 -4.24
CA ILE A 141 -19.67 -13.68 -4.20
C ILE A 141 -20.11 -14.99 -4.87
N ALA A 142 -21.11 -15.68 -4.32
CA ALA A 142 -21.57 -16.98 -4.80
C ALA A 142 -21.71 -17.06 -6.34
N GLY A 143 -21.08 -18.07 -6.96
CA GLY A 143 -21.27 -18.44 -8.37
C GLY A 143 -20.17 -18.00 -9.34
N VAL A 144 -19.25 -17.15 -8.90
CA VAL A 144 -18.01 -16.78 -9.62
C VAL A 144 -16.90 -16.76 -8.55
N PHE A 145 -15.62 -16.78 -8.93
CA PHE A 145 -14.46 -16.35 -8.10
C PHE A 145 -13.56 -17.38 -7.44
N VAL A 146 -12.34 -16.89 -7.28
CA VAL A 146 -11.12 -17.49 -6.76
C VAL A 146 -10.70 -16.67 -5.55
N ASP A 147 -10.43 -17.32 -4.42
CA ASP A 147 -9.94 -16.63 -3.21
C ASP A 147 -8.64 -15.89 -3.50
N THR A 148 -8.62 -14.58 -3.22
CA THR A 148 -7.44 -13.75 -3.38
C THR A 148 -6.93 -13.33 -2.02
N LYS A 149 -5.62 -13.50 -1.80
CA LYS A 149 -4.92 -13.09 -0.58
C LYS A 149 -3.79 -12.14 -0.94
N GLY A 150 -3.46 -11.24 -0.02
CA GLY A 150 -2.30 -10.39 -0.17
C GLY A 150 -1.69 -10.01 1.17
N ALA A 151 -0.42 -9.62 1.11
CA ALA A 151 0.30 -9.02 2.22
C ALA A 151 1.15 -7.86 1.68
N VAL A 152 1.38 -6.86 2.52
CA VAL A 152 2.20 -5.70 2.18
C VAL A 152 2.97 -5.27 3.41
N THR A 153 4.17 -4.77 3.21
CA THR A 153 4.98 -4.14 4.27
C THR A 153 5.67 -2.90 3.71
N SER A 154 5.78 -1.87 4.53
CA SER A 154 6.59 -0.70 4.23
C SER A 154 7.30 -0.19 5.49
N THR A 155 8.51 0.34 5.28
CA THR A 155 9.33 0.97 6.32
C THR A 155 9.98 2.22 5.78
N GLY A 156 10.11 3.23 6.63
CA GLY A 156 10.79 4.46 6.24
C GLY A 156 10.96 5.45 7.37
N ALA A 157 11.49 6.62 6.99
CA ALA A 157 11.69 7.74 7.88
C ALA A 157 10.57 8.78 7.72
N LEU A 158 10.39 9.57 8.76
CA LEU A 158 9.55 10.75 8.83
C LEU A 158 10.46 11.95 9.03
N LYS A 159 10.45 12.88 8.07
CA LYS A 159 11.34 14.04 8.10
C LYS A 159 10.63 15.25 7.51
N ASP A 160 10.68 16.38 8.20
CA ASP A 160 10.13 17.66 7.74
C ASP A 160 8.67 17.57 7.26
N GLY A 161 7.85 16.79 7.97
CA GLY A 161 6.45 16.55 7.60
C GLY A 161 6.26 15.71 6.34
N ARG A 162 7.26 14.90 5.95
CA ARG A 162 7.23 14.03 4.78
C ARG A 162 7.56 12.59 5.13
N VAL A 163 6.99 11.69 4.34
CA VAL A 163 7.29 10.25 4.38
C VAL A 163 8.44 9.97 3.41
N ILE A 164 9.48 9.31 3.91
CA ILE A 164 10.66 8.90 3.14
C ILE A 164 10.77 7.38 3.21
N PRO A 165 10.20 6.65 2.23
CA PRO A 165 10.28 5.19 2.20
C PRO A 165 11.72 4.72 2.05
N SER A 166 12.00 3.56 2.61
CA SER A 166 13.28 2.86 2.52
C SER A 166 13.16 1.42 2.04
N GLY A 167 11.98 0.82 2.20
CA GLY A 167 11.70 -0.51 1.69
C GLY A 167 10.21 -0.80 1.63
N PHE A 168 9.82 -1.49 0.56
CA PHE A 168 8.47 -1.95 0.31
C PHE A 168 8.50 -3.40 -0.18
N ALA A 169 7.54 -4.18 0.28
CA ALA A 169 7.28 -5.51 -0.26
C ALA A 169 5.77 -5.75 -0.30
N ALA A 170 5.30 -6.34 -1.40
CA ALA A 170 3.92 -6.77 -1.53
C ALA A 170 3.86 -8.17 -2.15
N THR A 171 2.90 -8.96 -1.68
CA THR A 171 2.48 -10.19 -2.33
C THR A 171 0.97 -10.15 -2.55
N ALA A 172 0.52 -10.62 -3.70
CA ALA A 172 -0.90 -10.77 -4.00
C ALA A 172 -1.08 -12.01 -4.87
N GLY A 173 -2.05 -12.85 -4.55
CA GLY A 173 -2.20 -14.08 -5.28
C GLY A 173 -3.49 -14.84 -5.02
N THR A 174 -3.71 -15.79 -5.91
CA THR A 174 -4.72 -16.84 -5.86
C THR A 174 -4.02 -18.19 -5.68
N PRO A 175 -4.75 -19.31 -5.53
CA PRO A 175 -4.13 -20.64 -5.51
C PRO A 175 -3.31 -20.99 -6.77
N HIS A 176 -3.52 -20.29 -7.89
CA HIS A 176 -2.87 -20.59 -9.18
C HIS A 176 -1.89 -19.51 -9.65
N TYR A 177 -1.80 -18.38 -8.95
CA TYR A 177 -0.99 -17.25 -9.36
C TYR A 177 -0.52 -16.46 -8.15
N LEU A 178 0.77 -16.13 -8.10
CA LEU A 178 1.35 -15.31 -7.05
C LEU A 178 2.18 -14.19 -7.70
N LEU A 179 1.85 -12.95 -7.38
CA LEU A 179 2.66 -11.77 -7.67
C LEU A 179 3.40 -11.35 -6.42
N THR A 180 4.70 -11.11 -6.55
CA THR A 180 5.58 -10.54 -5.52
C THR A 180 6.25 -9.29 -6.08
N ILE A 181 6.25 -8.22 -5.30
CA ILE A 181 6.94 -6.97 -5.59
C ILE A 181 7.85 -6.66 -4.41
N ARG A 182 9.09 -6.26 -4.68
CA ARG A 182 10.03 -5.73 -3.69
C ARG A 182 10.69 -4.48 -4.23
N MET A 183 10.75 -3.45 -3.41
CA MET A 183 11.46 -2.21 -3.73
C MET A 183 12.43 -1.85 -2.61
N SER A 184 13.59 -1.35 -3.00
CA SER A 184 14.49 -0.62 -2.13
C SER A 184 14.47 0.83 -2.54
N GLU A 185 14.34 1.71 -1.55
CA GLU A 185 14.16 3.14 -1.79
C GLU A 185 15.20 3.95 -1.01
N GLU A 186 15.72 5.00 -1.64
CA GLU A 186 16.63 5.93 -1.00
C GLU A 186 16.29 7.35 -1.47
N LYS A 187 16.23 8.32 -0.55
CA LYS A 187 15.94 9.74 -0.88
C LYS A 187 14.67 9.89 -1.74
N ASN A 188 13.61 9.16 -1.38
CA ASN A 188 12.34 9.12 -2.13
C ASN A 188 12.51 8.66 -3.59
N ALA A 189 13.47 7.78 -3.88
CA ALA A 189 13.62 7.18 -5.20
C ALA A 189 13.74 5.66 -5.09
N ALA A 190 13.02 4.93 -5.96
CA ALA A 190 13.16 3.48 -6.06
C ALA A 190 14.48 3.13 -6.77
N THR A 191 15.44 2.59 -6.01
CA THR A 191 16.79 2.24 -6.49
C THR A 191 16.84 0.81 -7.00
N GLN A 192 16.03 -0.09 -6.44
CA GLN A 192 15.87 -1.46 -6.90
C GLN A 192 14.39 -1.83 -6.91
N VAL A 193 13.98 -2.56 -7.94
CA VAL A 193 12.61 -3.07 -8.09
C VAL A 193 12.69 -4.49 -8.62
N VAL A 194 12.10 -5.43 -7.89
CA VAL A 194 11.97 -6.84 -8.29
C VAL A 194 10.50 -7.18 -8.34
N ILE A 195 10.04 -7.71 -9.47
CA ILE A 195 8.64 -8.12 -9.69
C ILE A 195 8.66 -9.56 -10.20
N ASP A 196 7.88 -10.43 -9.57
CA ASP A 196 7.79 -11.84 -9.95
C ASP A 196 6.32 -12.33 -9.90
N PRO A 197 5.74 -12.81 -11.01
CA PRO A 197 6.32 -12.81 -12.35
C PRO A 197 6.41 -11.40 -12.92
N MET A 198 7.45 -11.15 -13.72
CA MET A 198 7.60 -9.88 -14.41
C MET A 198 6.38 -9.60 -15.30
N TYR A 199 5.93 -8.34 -15.29
CA TYR A 199 4.85 -7.93 -16.19
C TYR A 199 5.23 -8.17 -17.65
N GLN A 200 4.27 -8.67 -18.41
CA GLN A 200 4.42 -8.77 -19.86
C GLN A 200 4.71 -7.38 -20.45
N GLN A 201 5.82 -7.30 -21.17
CA GLN A 201 6.19 -6.11 -21.92
C GLN A 201 5.31 -6.06 -23.17
N THR A 202 4.52 -5.00 -23.30
CA THR A 202 3.66 -4.78 -24.45
C THR A 202 3.95 -3.40 -25.04
N PRO A 203 3.97 -3.24 -26.38
CA PRO A 203 4.32 -1.97 -27.01
C PRO A 203 3.37 -0.81 -26.68
N ASP A 204 2.14 -1.12 -26.28
CA ASP A 204 1.11 -0.16 -25.88
C ASP A 204 1.22 0.28 -24.40
N ARG A 205 2.27 -0.12 -23.69
CA ARG A 205 2.54 0.35 -22.32
C ARG A 205 3.40 1.60 -22.38
N ILE A 206 2.99 2.66 -21.67
CA ILE A 206 3.81 3.85 -21.49
C ILE A 206 5.05 3.45 -20.67
N PRO A 207 6.28 3.64 -21.18
CA PRO A 207 7.49 3.18 -20.50
C PRO A 207 7.74 3.97 -19.22
N LEU A 208 8.31 3.32 -18.20
CA LEU A 208 8.78 3.96 -16.98
C LEU A 208 10.16 4.61 -17.23
N SER A 209 10.25 5.93 -17.07
CA SER A 209 11.53 6.63 -17.10
C SER A 209 12.27 6.54 -15.75
N PRO A 210 13.59 6.79 -15.70
CA PRO A 210 14.30 6.95 -14.43
C PRO A 210 13.77 8.11 -13.57
N ALA A 211 13.19 9.14 -14.18
CA ALA A 211 12.61 10.28 -13.46
C ALA A 211 11.31 9.90 -12.75
N ASP A 212 10.50 9.01 -13.33
CA ASP A 212 9.24 8.53 -12.75
C ASP A 212 9.43 7.77 -11.45
N LYS A 213 10.63 7.26 -11.19
CA LYS A 213 10.98 6.51 -9.97
C LYS A 213 11.52 7.40 -8.86
N ARG A 214 11.48 8.73 -8.99
CA ARG A 214 11.99 9.70 -8.02
C ARG A 214 10.87 10.58 -7.45
N ASN A 215 11.11 11.13 -6.27
CA ASN A 215 10.11 11.88 -5.49
C ASN A 215 8.83 11.06 -5.29
N ILE A 216 8.98 9.76 -5.00
CA ILE A 216 7.87 8.83 -4.85
C ILE A 216 7.64 8.45 -3.38
N ILE A 217 6.45 7.91 -3.15
CA ILE A 217 6.13 7.08 -1.99
C ILE A 217 5.54 5.75 -2.46
N ASP A 218 5.73 4.68 -1.69
CA ASP A 218 5.04 3.42 -1.96
C ASP A 218 3.57 3.45 -1.47
N PRO A 219 2.69 2.54 -1.96
CA PRO A 219 1.29 2.50 -1.58
C PRO A 219 1.03 2.36 -0.07
N MET A 220 1.84 1.57 0.66
CA MET A 220 1.63 1.37 2.09
C MET A 220 2.13 2.57 2.91
N SER A 221 3.20 3.23 2.47
CA SER A 221 3.64 4.51 3.02
C SER A 221 2.58 5.60 2.95
N SER A 222 1.76 5.60 1.89
CA SER A 222 0.68 6.57 1.73
C SER A 222 -0.44 6.44 2.76
N PHE A 223 -0.49 5.30 3.47
CA PHE A 223 -1.49 5.03 4.50
C PHE A 223 -1.35 5.92 5.73
N ILE A 224 -0.17 6.50 5.95
CA ILE A 224 0.09 7.40 7.07
C ILE A 224 0.56 8.73 6.54
N MET A 225 -0.34 9.71 6.65
CA MET A 225 -0.15 11.02 6.05
C MET A 225 0.20 12.05 7.13
N PRO A 226 1.44 12.57 7.17
CA PRO A 226 1.78 13.69 8.03
C PRO A 226 0.97 14.92 7.64
N VAL A 227 0.42 15.63 8.61
CA VAL A 227 -0.20 16.95 8.40
C VAL A 227 0.80 18.00 8.88
N PRO A 228 1.30 18.87 7.99
CA PRO A 228 2.35 19.82 8.34
C PRO A 228 1.88 20.89 9.33
N GLY A 229 2.83 21.48 10.04
CA GLY A 229 2.59 22.60 10.96
C GLY A 229 1.86 22.20 12.25
N THR A 230 1.38 23.22 12.96
CA THR A 230 0.71 23.11 14.27
C THR A 230 -0.78 23.44 14.23
N GLY A 231 -1.33 23.78 13.05
CA GLY A 231 -2.73 24.12 12.87
C GLY A 231 -3.67 22.92 12.98
N GLU A 232 -4.91 23.06 12.51
CA GLU A 232 -5.91 21.99 12.56
C GLU A 232 -5.41 20.71 11.86
N LEU A 233 -5.53 19.58 12.55
CA LEU A 233 -5.13 18.27 12.01
C LEU A 233 -6.12 17.79 10.94
N LEU A 234 -7.40 18.11 11.13
CA LEU A 234 -8.52 17.73 10.28
C LEU A 234 -9.07 19.00 9.63
N GLY A 235 -8.81 19.16 8.33
CA GLY A 235 -9.15 20.36 7.57
C GLY A 235 -8.48 20.34 6.20
N PRO A 236 -8.39 21.49 5.51
CA PRO A 236 -7.78 21.57 4.18
C PRO A 236 -6.38 20.98 4.10
N ALA A 237 -5.52 21.25 5.10
CA ALA A 237 -4.15 20.71 5.15
C ALA A 237 -4.08 19.17 5.21
N ALA A 238 -5.15 18.50 5.65
CA ALA A 238 -5.23 17.04 5.61
C ALA A 238 -5.36 16.52 4.17
N CYS A 239 -6.05 17.27 3.30
CA CYS A 239 -6.40 16.81 1.95
C CYS A 239 -5.65 17.53 0.83
N ASP A 240 -5.15 18.76 1.00
CA ASP A 240 -4.63 19.57 -0.11
C ASP A 240 -3.21 19.16 -0.50
N ARG A 241 -3.11 18.00 -1.15
CA ARG A 241 -1.83 17.38 -1.51
C ARG A 241 -1.97 16.42 -2.70
N THR A 242 -0.84 16.25 -3.38
CA THR A 242 -0.65 15.17 -4.35
C THR A 242 0.22 14.10 -3.72
N LEU A 243 -0.25 12.85 -3.74
CA LEU A 243 0.53 11.69 -3.35
C LEU A 243 1.23 11.11 -4.59
N PRO A 244 2.56 11.17 -4.70
CA PRO A 244 3.30 10.67 -5.85
C PRO A 244 3.61 9.18 -5.68
N LEU A 245 2.67 8.31 -6.04
CA LEU A 245 2.80 6.88 -5.80
C LEU A 245 3.56 6.16 -6.91
N PHE A 246 4.41 5.22 -6.50
CA PHE A 246 5.01 4.23 -7.39
C PHE A 246 4.85 2.84 -6.75
N ASP A 247 4.21 1.91 -7.46
CA ASP A 247 3.90 0.57 -6.93
C ASP A 247 4.89 -0.52 -7.39
N GLY A 248 5.99 -0.10 -8.04
CA GLY A 248 6.97 -0.97 -8.69
C GLY A 248 6.75 -1.12 -10.19
N GLY A 249 5.50 -1.13 -10.65
CA GLY A 249 5.13 -1.29 -12.06
C GLY A 249 4.57 -0.04 -12.72
N VAL A 250 3.98 0.85 -11.95
CA VAL A 250 3.20 2.00 -12.40
C VAL A 250 3.53 3.21 -11.54
N ARG A 251 3.74 4.36 -12.19
CA ARG A 251 3.84 5.67 -11.56
C ARG A 251 2.51 6.40 -11.73
N PHE A 252 1.94 6.89 -10.63
CA PHE A 252 0.67 7.60 -10.65
C PHE A 252 0.54 8.56 -9.48
N ASN A 253 -0.24 9.63 -9.66
CA ASN A 253 -0.59 10.54 -8.59
C ASN A 253 -1.99 10.21 -8.05
N ILE A 254 -2.17 10.41 -6.75
CA ILE A 254 -3.49 10.60 -6.15
C ILE A 254 -3.58 12.06 -5.71
N ASN A 255 -4.41 12.83 -6.40
CA ASN A 255 -4.66 14.23 -6.05
C ASN A 255 -5.83 14.26 -5.07
N LEU A 256 -5.54 14.72 -3.85
CA LEU A 256 -6.53 14.87 -2.81
C LEU A 256 -7.01 16.34 -2.77
N SER A 257 -8.28 16.53 -2.41
CA SER A 257 -8.88 17.86 -2.25
C SER A 257 -9.89 17.84 -1.13
N PHE A 258 -9.82 18.81 -0.21
CA PHE A 258 -10.76 18.87 0.90
C PHE A 258 -12.20 19.09 0.42
N LYS A 259 -13.14 18.31 0.98
CA LYS A 259 -14.57 18.46 0.71
C LYS A 259 -15.30 19.02 1.91
N ARG A 260 -15.12 18.40 3.08
CA ARG A 260 -15.86 18.72 4.32
C ARG A 260 -15.23 18.05 5.53
N LEU A 261 -15.59 18.55 6.71
CA LEU A 261 -15.54 17.75 7.94
C LEU A 261 -16.81 16.91 8.05
N GLN A 262 -16.68 15.71 8.61
CA GLN A 262 -17.78 14.79 8.85
C GLN A 262 -17.65 14.21 10.25
N GLN A 263 -18.73 14.19 11.03
CA GLN A 263 -18.77 13.41 12.27
C GLN A 263 -19.07 11.95 11.93
N VAL A 264 -18.29 11.05 12.50
CA VAL A 264 -18.52 9.60 12.43
C VAL A 264 -18.60 9.02 13.84
N ALA A 265 -19.37 7.95 13.98
CA ALA A 265 -19.47 7.17 15.20
C ALA A 265 -19.49 5.70 14.79
N THR A 266 -18.32 5.07 14.78
CA THR A 266 -18.13 3.65 14.45
C THR A 266 -17.32 2.98 15.56
N PRO A 267 -17.31 1.63 15.64
CA PRO A 267 -16.48 0.93 16.62
C PRO A 267 -14.98 1.23 16.47
N ALA A 268 -14.51 1.58 15.27
CA ALA A 268 -13.12 1.94 15.02
C ALA A 268 -12.78 3.38 15.41
N TYR A 269 -13.73 4.32 15.29
CA TYR A 269 -13.47 5.73 15.57
C TYR A 269 -14.77 6.51 15.80
N THR A 270 -14.74 7.38 16.81
CA THR A 270 -15.82 8.34 17.07
C THR A 270 -15.24 9.74 17.14
N GLY A 271 -15.71 10.63 16.27
CA GLY A 271 -15.20 11.99 16.18
C GLY A 271 -15.23 12.56 14.76
N PRO A 272 -14.59 13.72 14.55
CA PRO A 272 -14.47 14.33 13.23
C PRO A 272 -13.50 13.58 12.34
N VAL A 273 -13.82 13.51 11.05
CA VAL A 273 -12.91 13.11 9.98
C VAL A 273 -12.87 14.17 8.90
N ALA A 274 -11.74 14.30 8.21
CA ALA A 274 -11.62 15.12 7.01
C ALA A 274 -11.97 14.28 5.79
N VAL A 275 -13.02 14.67 5.05
CA VAL A 275 -13.39 14.00 3.80
C VAL A 275 -12.64 14.65 2.66
N CYS A 276 -11.79 13.87 2.01
CA CYS A 276 -11.05 14.27 0.82
C CYS A 276 -11.68 13.62 -0.42
N GLY A 277 -11.93 14.41 -1.46
CA GLY A 277 -12.08 13.88 -2.81
C GLY A 277 -10.72 13.39 -3.30
N ALA A 278 -10.69 12.28 -4.03
CA ALA A 278 -9.48 11.71 -4.59
C ALA A 278 -9.58 11.64 -6.11
N ARG A 279 -8.48 11.89 -6.84
CA ARG A 279 -8.41 11.70 -8.29
C ARG A 279 -7.16 10.91 -8.66
N TYR A 280 -7.37 9.80 -9.35
CA TYR A 280 -6.29 9.00 -9.92
C TYR A 280 -5.76 9.62 -11.21
N GLN A 281 -4.47 9.88 -11.24
CA GLN A 281 -3.77 10.41 -12.41
C GLN A 281 -2.62 9.47 -12.76
N PRO A 282 -2.79 8.54 -13.71
CA PRO A 282 -1.71 7.67 -14.15
C PRO A 282 -0.66 8.47 -14.94
N ILE A 283 0.62 8.12 -14.78
CA ILE A 283 1.75 8.82 -15.42
C ILE A 283 2.48 7.87 -16.37
N SER A 284 2.97 6.74 -15.87
CA SER A 284 3.72 5.78 -16.68
C SER A 284 3.66 4.37 -16.11
N GLY A 285 4.09 3.37 -16.90
CA GLY A 285 4.03 1.95 -16.53
C GLY A 285 2.68 1.28 -16.77
N TYR A 286 1.70 1.99 -17.33
CA TYR A 286 0.34 1.49 -17.59
C TYR A 286 -0.01 1.50 -19.09
N ARG A 287 -1.12 0.86 -19.45
CA ARG A 287 -1.63 0.77 -20.84
C ARG A 287 -2.85 1.68 -20.99
N PRO A 288 -2.75 2.84 -21.65
CA PRO A 288 -3.78 3.87 -21.62
C PRO A 288 -5.09 3.43 -22.29
N ASP A 289 -5.03 2.52 -23.28
CA ASP A 289 -6.23 2.08 -24.00
C ASP A 289 -7.03 0.98 -23.33
N ARG A 290 -6.55 0.44 -22.21
CA ARG A 290 -7.29 -0.56 -21.45
C ARG A 290 -8.52 0.09 -20.79
N PRO A 291 -9.75 -0.46 -20.98
CA PRO A 291 -10.98 0.14 -20.46
C PRO A 291 -10.91 0.47 -18.96
N VAL A 292 -10.33 -0.42 -18.15
CA VAL A 292 -10.14 -0.20 -16.71
C VAL A 292 -9.27 1.02 -16.41
N ASN A 293 -8.21 1.26 -17.19
CA ASN A 293 -7.32 2.40 -16.99
C ASN A 293 -7.96 3.71 -17.44
N LYS A 294 -8.70 3.70 -18.56
CA LYS A 294 -9.49 4.86 -19.02
C LYS A 294 -10.53 5.26 -17.98
N PHE A 295 -11.34 4.28 -17.57
CA PHE A 295 -12.35 4.47 -16.54
C PHE A 295 -11.72 5.07 -15.27
N MET A 296 -10.62 4.48 -14.80
CA MET A 296 -10.02 4.91 -13.55
C MET A 296 -9.38 6.30 -13.63
N ALA A 297 -8.82 6.70 -14.78
CA ALA A 297 -8.33 8.05 -15.00
C ALA A 297 -9.46 9.10 -15.05
N ASP A 298 -10.60 8.74 -15.63
CA ASP A 298 -11.76 9.63 -15.76
C ASP A 298 -12.65 9.69 -14.52
N ASN A 299 -12.52 8.69 -13.63
CA ASN A 299 -13.35 8.56 -12.44
C ASN A 299 -13.24 9.78 -11.52
N LYS A 300 -14.41 10.27 -11.08
CA LYS A 300 -14.55 11.39 -10.14
C LYS A 300 -15.20 10.99 -8.82
N ASP A 301 -15.66 9.74 -8.73
CA ASP A 301 -16.37 9.17 -7.60
C ASP A 301 -15.39 8.38 -6.73
N MET A 302 -14.45 9.13 -6.15
CA MET A 302 -13.49 8.59 -5.19
C MET A 302 -13.40 9.53 -3.98
N GLU A 303 -13.51 8.96 -2.80
CA GLU A 303 -13.32 9.67 -1.53
C GLU A 303 -12.41 8.87 -0.60
N VAL A 304 -11.68 9.59 0.24
CA VAL A 304 -11.01 9.05 1.42
C VAL A 304 -11.36 9.92 2.62
N TRP A 305 -11.75 9.30 3.73
CA TRP A 305 -12.05 9.99 4.97
C TRP A 305 -10.89 9.76 5.92
N LEU A 306 -10.28 10.85 6.39
CA LEU A 306 -9.05 10.82 7.18
C LEU A 306 -9.36 11.06 8.65
N ALA A 307 -8.96 10.09 9.48
CA ALA A 307 -9.05 10.19 10.94
C ALA A 307 -7.65 10.38 11.56
N PRO A 308 -7.54 11.02 12.74
CA PRO A 308 -6.29 11.16 13.48
C PRO A 308 -5.68 9.83 13.91
N VAL A 309 -4.35 9.73 13.90
CA VAL A 309 -3.62 8.63 14.55
C VAL A 309 -3.29 9.05 15.99
N GLY A 310 -4.20 8.76 16.93
CA GLY A 310 -4.03 9.14 18.34
C GLY A 310 -3.74 10.63 18.51
N ASP A 311 -2.78 10.98 19.36
CA ASP A 311 -2.34 12.36 19.60
C ASP A 311 -1.24 12.84 18.64
N THR A 312 -0.97 12.08 17.58
CA THR A 312 0.08 12.42 16.62
C THR A 312 -0.39 13.44 15.58
N ARG A 313 0.55 13.94 14.77
CA ARG A 313 0.27 14.80 13.59
C ARG A 313 0.04 13.99 12.31
N PHE A 314 -0.34 12.73 12.43
CA PHE A 314 -0.65 11.86 11.30
C PHE A 314 -2.13 11.59 11.20
N VAL A 315 -2.59 11.40 9.96
CA VAL A 315 -3.93 10.91 9.66
C VAL A 315 -3.85 9.62 8.85
N TYR A 316 -4.87 8.78 8.98
CA TYR A 316 -5.00 7.52 8.25
C TYR A 316 -6.37 7.40 7.58
N PRO A 317 -6.51 6.57 6.51
CA PRO A 317 -7.78 6.30 5.87
C PRO A 317 -8.75 5.54 6.80
N HIS A 318 -9.75 6.22 7.36
CA HIS A 318 -10.83 5.58 8.10
C HIS A 318 -11.86 4.94 7.17
N HIS A 319 -12.13 5.58 6.03
CA HIS A 319 -13.03 5.10 4.99
C HIS A 319 -12.44 5.43 3.63
N VAL A 320 -12.56 4.52 2.68
CA VAL A 320 -12.23 4.74 1.26
C VAL A 320 -13.42 4.28 0.43
N ALA A 321 -13.84 5.11 -0.51
CA ALA A 321 -14.84 4.78 -1.52
C ALA A 321 -14.24 5.02 -2.91
N VAL A 322 -14.35 4.02 -3.79
CA VAL A 322 -13.88 4.11 -5.17
C VAL A 322 -14.93 3.48 -6.08
N MET A 323 -15.51 4.27 -6.97
CA MET A 323 -16.33 3.71 -8.04
C MET A 323 -15.46 2.83 -8.93
N SER A 324 -15.88 1.59 -9.17
CA SER A 324 -15.28 0.69 -10.15
C SER A 324 -16.23 0.52 -11.34
N MET A 325 -15.76 -0.14 -12.40
CA MET A 325 -16.62 -0.47 -13.56
C MET A 325 -17.81 -1.36 -13.20
N ILE A 326 -17.77 -2.04 -12.05
CA ILE A 326 -18.83 -2.96 -11.60
C ILE A 326 -19.61 -2.42 -10.40
N GLY A 327 -19.30 -1.20 -9.92
CA GLY A 327 -19.99 -0.58 -8.79
C GLY A 327 -19.05 0.00 -7.73
N MET A 328 -19.64 0.61 -6.71
CA MET A 328 -18.90 1.25 -5.62
C MET A 328 -18.20 0.21 -4.75
N VAL A 329 -16.88 0.32 -4.63
CA VAL A 329 -16.08 -0.44 -3.66
C VAL A 329 -15.84 0.44 -2.44
N THR A 330 -16.11 -0.08 -1.25
CA THR A 330 -15.76 0.59 0.01
C THR A 330 -14.76 -0.24 0.83
N ILE A 331 -13.89 0.47 1.53
CA ILE A 331 -12.94 -0.08 2.50
C ILE A 331 -13.11 0.71 3.79
N ASP A 332 -13.68 0.08 4.81
CA ASP A 332 -14.16 0.72 6.03
C ASP A 332 -13.39 0.21 7.24
N ALA A 333 -12.82 1.10 8.06
CA ALA A 333 -12.23 0.70 9.33
C ALA A 333 -13.33 0.21 10.26
N THR A 334 -13.26 -1.07 10.64
CA THR A 334 -14.24 -1.73 11.52
C THR A 334 -13.77 -1.80 12.96
N GLU A 335 -12.46 -1.87 13.18
CA GLU A 335 -11.82 -1.83 14.51
C GLU A 335 -10.52 -1.03 14.45
N ALA A 336 -10.18 -0.36 15.54
CA ALA A 336 -8.90 0.31 15.69
C ALA A 336 -8.38 0.25 17.13
N ALA A 337 -7.10 -0.04 17.28
CA ALA A 337 -6.33 0.15 18.50
C ALA A 337 -5.08 0.97 18.14
N ILE A 338 -5.08 2.24 18.52
CA ILE A 338 -4.00 3.21 18.24
C ILE A 338 -3.48 3.73 19.58
N GLY A 339 -2.16 3.69 19.77
CA GLY A 339 -1.52 4.17 21.01
C GLY A 339 -1.63 3.20 22.20
N ALA A 340 -2.62 2.29 22.19
CA ALA A 340 -2.70 1.19 23.13
C ALA A 340 -1.75 0.04 22.70
N PRO A 341 -0.97 -0.56 23.62
CA PRO A 341 -0.21 -1.75 23.30
C PRO A 341 -1.19 -2.86 22.91
N VAL A 342 -1.02 -3.45 21.73
CA VAL A 342 -1.79 -4.63 21.38
C VAL A 342 -1.37 -5.77 22.28
N GLN A 343 -2.32 -6.23 23.07
CA GLN A 343 -2.22 -7.52 23.73
C GLN A 343 -2.11 -8.54 22.61
N ALA A 344 -0.93 -9.13 22.46
CA ALA A 344 -0.70 -10.21 21.53
C ALA A 344 -1.77 -11.27 21.82
N ALA A 345 -2.70 -11.46 20.87
CA ALA A 345 -3.66 -12.54 20.95
C ALA A 345 -2.84 -13.84 20.94
N VAL A 346 -2.76 -14.49 22.09
CA VAL A 346 -2.20 -15.83 22.22
C VAL A 346 -3.09 -16.72 21.38
N ALA A 347 -2.58 -17.21 20.26
CA ALA A 347 -3.25 -18.25 19.49
C ALA A 347 -3.32 -19.50 20.39
N HIS A 348 -4.54 -19.89 20.76
CA HIS A 348 -4.84 -21.21 21.31
C HIS A 348 -5.01 -22.21 20.18
#